data_AF-A0A2P4NPH0-F1
#
_entry.id   AF-A0A2P4NPH0-F1
#
_cell.length_a   1.000
_cell.length_b   1.000
_cell.length_c   1.000
_cell.angle_alpha   90.00
_cell.angle_beta   90.00
_cell.angle_gamma   90.00
#
_symmetry.space_group_name_H-M   'P 1'
#
loop_
_entity.id
_entity.type
_entity.pdbx_description
1 polymer ?
#
loop_
_entity_poly.entity_id
_entity_poly.type
_entity_poly.pdbx_seq_one_letter_code
_entity_poly.pdbx_strand_id
1 'polypeptide(L)'
;MSTKFTPASSKPDKLLTGFISVRAPELKHIYNAIQGPTSVSELTKKFGKPTSGGVETDHVEETVRFLNAVDLVESPSGDIRDTVERINERHLVGLPFEARLLYHCNQQGGRQTHFAAVYRALLNEGSRTVNGDRDNLRTILKRETDYDFSWTDEKIDMWVTLSEQLGLIIESEDDITLSPCRALMHDALVLAPMSSDGNPNYDDVTTKNGEFRRALDWINDNLFSVYEERAGTPRVHPAIADVLRNMEDDGVISLSSPGDSQNAVKIPPENLNEDVRGNRRDVTRISIQSHPDETAYQYPLTQFLTQQ
;
A
#
# COMPACT_ATOMS: atom_id res chain seq x y z
N MET A 1 8.03 24.51 7.12
CA MET A 1 6.83 24.28 7.96
C MET A 1 6.69 22.78 8.10
N SER A 2 6.53 22.26 9.32
CA SER A 2 6.17 20.86 9.55
C SER A 2 4.83 20.61 8.87
N THR A 3 4.82 19.91 7.74
CA THR A 3 3.59 19.41 7.12
C THR A 3 3.08 18.32 8.05
N LYS A 4 2.01 18.63 8.79
CA LYS A 4 1.32 17.68 9.68
C LYS A 4 0.13 17.08 8.94
N PHE A 5 0.05 15.74 8.94
CA PHE A 5 -1.03 15.03 8.27
C PHE A 5 -2.37 15.51 8.84
N THR A 6 -3.28 15.89 7.97
CA THR A 6 -4.56 16.51 8.33
C THR A 6 -5.68 15.57 7.95
N PRO A 7 -6.39 14.99 8.93
CA PRO A 7 -7.60 14.21 8.66
C PRO A 7 -8.71 15.10 8.09
N ALA A 8 -9.46 14.57 7.12
CA ALA A 8 -10.66 15.18 6.62
C ALA A 8 -11.70 15.33 7.74
N SER A 9 -12.31 16.50 7.80
CA SER A 9 -13.39 16.85 8.72
C SER A 9 -14.75 16.27 8.32
N SER A 10 -14.97 16.05 7.02
CA SER A 10 -16.28 15.63 6.47
C SER A 10 -16.38 14.14 6.16
N LYS A 11 -15.63 13.27 6.87
CA LYS A 11 -15.55 11.84 6.57
C LYS A 11 -16.92 11.16 6.60
N PRO A 12 -17.20 10.23 5.67
CA PRO A 12 -18.40 9.41 5.75
C PRO A 12 -18.35 8.47 6.95
N ASP A 13 -19.49 8.22 7.59
CA ASP A 13 -19.67 7.21 8.66
C ASP A 13 -19.67 5.76 8.12
N LYS A 14 -19.07 5.55 6.95
CA LYS A 14 -19.00 4.26 6.25
C LYS A 14 -17.61 3.67 6.44
N LEU A 15 -17.53 2.41 6.87
CA LEU A 15 -16.26 1.68 6.95
C LEU A 15 -15.65 1.53 5.55
N LEU A 16 -14.32 1.56 5.44
CA LEU A 16 -13.61 1.35 4.17
C LEU A 16 -14.05 0.05 3.48
N THR A 17 -14.26 -1.02 4.26
CA THR A 17 -14.76 -2.31 3.76
C THR A 17 -16.18 -2.25 3.18
N GLY A 18 -16.93 -1.16 3.42
CA GLY A 18 -18.23 -0.96 2.81
C GLY A 18 -18.18 -0.44 1.38
N PHE A 19 -17.05 0.08 0.90
CA PHE A 19 -16.89 0.66 -0.44
C PHE A 19 -16.61 -0.43 -1.49
N ILE A 20 -17.49 -1.43 -1.56
CA ILE A 20 -17.31 -2.66 -2.35
C ILE A 20 -17.29 -2.45 -3.87
N SER A 21 -17.76 -1.29 -4.35
CA SER A 21 -17.86 -0.94 -5.77
C SER A 21 -16.63 -0.19 -6.31
N VAL A 22 -15.75 0.29 -5.42
CA VAL A 22 -14.63 1.15 -5.76
C VAL A 22 -13.50 0.37 -6.43
N ARG A 23 -12.92 0.94 -7.48
CA ARG A 23 -11.83 0.33 -8.27
C ARG A 23 -10.61 1.25 -8.29
N ALA A 24 -9.42 0.68 -8.18
CA ALA A 24 -8.19 1.48 -8.13
C ALA A 24 -7.93 2.34 -9.38
N PRO A 25 -8.25 1.90 -10.62
CA PRO A 25 -8.14 2.77 -11.80
C PRO A 25 -9.03 4.01 -11.68
N GLU A 26 -10.29 3.86 -11.26
CA GLU A 26 -11.23 4.97 -11.11
C GLU A 26 -10.78 5.95 -10.02
N LEU A 27 -10.31 5.42 -8.88
CA LEU A 27 -9.70 6.21 -7.82
C LEU A 27 -8.56 7.09 -8.35
N LYS A 28 -7.62 6.49 -9.09
CA LYS A 28 -6.46 7.20 -9.68
C LYS A 28 -6.91 8.27 -10.69
N HIS A 29 -7.82 7.93 -11.60
CA HIS A 29 -8.30 8.86 -12.63
C HIS A 29 -9.09 10.03 -12.06
N ILE A 30 -10.02 9.77 -11.13
CA ILE A 30 -10.82 10.82 -10.48
C ILE A 30 -9.93 11.70 -9.60
N TYR A 31 -9.05 11.12 -8.79
CA TYR A 31 -8.09 11.88 -7.98
C TYR A 31 -7.24 12.81 -8.84
N ASN A 32 -6.69 12.31 -9.96
CA ASN A 32 -5.87 13.09 -10.89
C ASN A 32 -6.64 14.21 -11.60
N ALA A 33 -7.96 14.08 -11.75
CA ALA A 33 -8.81 15.10 -12.35
C ALA A 33 -9.14 16.28 -11.41
N ILE A 34 -9.05 16.10 -10.09
CA ILE A 34 -9.30 17.16 -9.11
C ILE A 34 -8.11 18.12 -9.11
N GLN A 35 -8.31 19.36 -9.52
CA GLN A 35 -7.26 20.38 -9.62
C GLN A 35 -7.73 21.65 -8.89
N GLY A 36 -7.41 21.75 -7.60
CA GLY A 36 -8.06 22.71 -6.70
C GLY A 36 -9.52 22.35 -6.42
N PRO A 37 -10.35 23.32 -5.97
CA PRO A 37 -11.78 23.09 -5.73
C PRO A 37 -12.49 22.68 -7.01
N THR A 38 -12.98 21.44 -7.04
CA THR A 38 -13.63 20.79 -8.20
C THR A 38 -15.03 20.35 -7.81
N SER A 39 -16.06 20.66 -8.61
CA SER A 39 -17.42 20.24 -8.28
C SER A 39 -17.62 18.75 -8.57
N VAL A 40 -18.40 18.06 -7.74
CA VAL A 40 -18.73 16.64 -7.97
C VAL A 40 -19.58 16.50 -9.23
N SER A 41 -20.42 17.47 -9.55
CA SER A 41 -21.19 17.49 -10.80
C SER A 41 -20.30 17.52 -12.05
N GLU A 42 -19.13 18.17 -12.00
CA GLU A 42 -18.14 18.12 -13.06
C GLU A 42 -17.52 16.72 -13.18
N LEU A 43 -17.17 16.11 -12.04
CA LEU A 43 -16.62 14.75 -12.00
C LEU A 43 -17.63 13.72 -12.54
N THR A 44 -18.89 13.79 -12.13
CA THR A 44 -19.94 12.86 -12.59
C THR A 44 -20.25 13.05 -14.07
N LYS A 45 -20.19 14.28 -14.60
CA LYS A 45 -20.31 14.52 -16.04
C LYS A 45 -19.14 13.93 -16.84
N LYS A 46 -17.93 13.94 -16.28
CA LYS A 46 -16.71 13.44 -16.93
C LYS A 46 -16.56 11.93 -16.87
N PHE A 47 -16.88 11.32 -15.72
CA PHE A 47 -16.63 9.91 -15.43
C PHE A 47 -17.90 9.06 -15.32
N GLY A 48 -19.07 9.68 -15.44
CA GLY A 48 -20.35 8.99 -15.47
C GLY A 48 -20.44 8.04 -16.66
N LYS A 49 -21.04 6.87 -16.43
CA LYS A 49 -21.13 5.81 -17.42
C LYS A 49 -22.46 5.90 -18.18
N PRO A 50 -22.45 5.98 -19.52
CA PRO A 50 -23.68 5.94 -20.29
C PRO A 50 -24.38 4.58 -20.15
N THR A 51 -25.68 4.61 -19.85
CA THR A 51 -26.56 3.44 -19.79
C THR A 51 -27.84 3.71 -20.59
N SER A 52 -28.67 2.68 -20.78
CA SER A 52 -29.97 2.81 -21.44
C SER A 52 -30.95 3.72 -20.67
N GLY A 53 -30.77 3.89 -19.36
CA GLY A 53 -31.62 4.72 -18.49
C GLY A 53 -31.09 6.13 -18.22
N GLY A 54 -29.95 6.52 -18.81
CA GLY A 54 -29.26 7.78 -18.53
C GLY A 54 -27.79 7.59 -18.20
N VAL A 55 -27.19 8.54 -17.51
CA VAL A 55 -25.80 8.44 -17.05
C VAL A 55 -25.79 7.89 -15.62
N GLU A 56 -25.14 6.76 -15.41
CA GLU A 56 -24.87 6.19 -14.10
C GLU A 56 -23.70 6.94 -13.45
N THR A 57 -23.91 7.48 -12.25
CA THR A 57 -22.94 8.35 -11.55
C THR A 57 -22.59 7.87 -10.14
N ASP A 58 -23.29 6.87 -9.63
CA ASP A 58 -23.14 6.37 -8.25
C ASP A 58 -21.70 5.93 -7.95
N HIS A 59 -21.02 5.29 -8.92
CA HIS A 59 -19.62 4.88 -8.79
C HIS A 59 -18.66 6.07 -8.63
N VAL A 60 -18.95 7.20 -9.29
CA VAL A 60 -18.14 8.43 -9.17
C VAL A 60 -18.30 9.02 -7.77
N GLU A 61 -19.54 9.14 -7.29
CA GLU A 61 -19.82 9.64 -5.94
C GLU A 61 -19.22 8.73 -4.87
N GLU A 62 -19.31 7.42 -5.06
CA GLU A 62 -18.73 6.45 -4.13
C GLU A 62 -17.20 6.50 -4.12
N THR A 63 -16.57 6.71 -5.28
CA THR A 63 -15.13 6.93 -5.39
C THR A 63 -14.70 8.21 -4.67
N VAL A 64 -15.41 9.32 -4.86
CA VAL A 64 -15.13 10.59 -4.17
C VAL A 64 -15.27 10.42 -2.65
N ARG A 65 -16.32 9.73 -2.20
CA ARG A 65 -16.53 9.44 -0.77
C ARG A 65 -15.44 8.53 -0.20
N PHE A 66 -14.93 7.57 -0.98
CA PHE A 66 -13.80 6.74 -0.56
C PHE A 66 -12.52 7.58 -0.41
N LEU A 67 -12.19 8.39 -1.42
CA LEU A 67 -11.03 9.30 -1.37
C LEU A 67 -11.10 10.23 -0.15
N ASN A 68 -12.31 10.68 0.22
CA ASN A 68 -12.52 11.48 1.43
C ASN A 68 -12.36 10.65 2.71
N ALA A 69 -12.87 9.42 2.73
CA ALA A 69 -12.72 8.51 3.87
C ALA A 69 -11.24 8.24 4.22
N VAL A 70 -10.36 8.24 3.22
CA VAL A 70 -8.91 8.01 3.39
C VAL A 70 -8.08 9.30 3.42
N ASP A 71 -8.68 10.48 3.62
CA ASP A 71 -7.95 11.76 3.71
C ASP A 71 -7.19 12.19 2.46
N LEU A 72 -7.58 11.72 1.27
CA LEU A 72 -7.00 12.20 0.01
C LEU A 72 -7.69 13.46 -0.50
N VAL A 73 -8.98 13.62 -0.19
CA VAL A 73 -9.77 14.81 -0.53
C VAL A 73 -10.63 15.27 0.64
N GLU A 74 -11.01 16.54 0.63
CA GLU A 74 -11.90 17.19 1.61
C GLU A 74 -12.94 18.01 0.83
N SER A 75 -14.08 18.33 1.45
CA SER A 75 -14.98 19.35 0.94
C SER A 75 -14.66 20.73 1.53
N PRO A 76 -14.28 21.73 0.71
CA PRO A 76 -14.14 23.11 1.16
C PRO A 76 -15.48 23.73 1.64
N SER A 77 -16.61 23.24 1.13
CA SER A 77 -17.96 23.70 1.51
C SER A 77 -18.57 22.91 2.67
N GLY A 78 -17.91 21.84 3.11
CA GLY A 78 -18.42 20.90 4.12
C GLY A 78 -19.38 19.85 3.58
N ASP A 79 -19.80 19.95 2.31
CA ASP A 79 -20.57 18.92 1.61
C ASP A 79 -19.72 18.26 0.51
N ILE A 80 -19.34 17.00 0.75
CA ILE A 80 -18.54 16.21 -0.19
C ILE A 80 -19.28 15.88 -1.50
N ARG A 81 -20.60 16.13 -1.58
CA ARG A 81 -21.39 15.99 -2.81
C ARG A 81 -21.40 17.25 -3.67
N ASP A 82 -20.92 18.37 -3.16
CA ASP A 82 -20.93 19.64 -3.88
C ASP A 82 -19.56 19.90 -4.51
N THR A 83 -18.55 20.13 -3.66
CA THR A 83 -17.20 20.51 -4.08
C THR A 83 -16.17 19.73 -3.28
N VAL A 84 -15.10 19.30 -3.97
CA VAL A 84 -13.97 18.58 -3.37
C VAL A 84 -12.64 19.18 -3.78
N GLU A 85 -11.67 19.10 -2.89
CA GLU A 85 -10.28 19.51 -3.14
C GLU A 85 -9.33 18.49 -2.52
N ARG A 86 -8.16 18.30 -3.13
CA ARG A 86 -7.14 17.41 -2.57
C ARG A 86 -6.57 18.00 -1.29
N ILE A 87 -6.32 17.14 -0.32
CA ILE A 87 -5.62 17.50 0.92
C ILE A 87 -4.36 16.67 1.09
N ASN A 88 -3.49 17.07 2.01
CA ASN A 88 -2.21 16.40 2.32
C ASN A 88 -1.19 16.27 1.16
N GLU A 89 -1.43 16.83 -0.03
CA GLU A 89 -0.53 16.71 -1.19
C GLU A 89 0.92 17.09 -0.91
N ARG A 90 1.15 18.03 0.02
CA ARG A 90 2.49 18.49 0.39
C ARG A 90 3.29 17.51 1.27
N HIS A 91 2.65 16.47 1.82
CA HIS A 91 3.34 15.50 2.69
C HIS A 91 4.13 14.46 1.90
N LEU A 92 3.71 14.19 0.67
CA LEU A 92 4.20 13.09 -0.16
C LEU A 92 4.29 13.56 -1.62
N VAL A 93 4.93 14.70 -1.82
CA VAL A 93 5.15 15.27 -3.16
C VAL A 93 5.95 14.27 -3.99
N GLY A 94 5.58 14.10 -5.26
CA GLY A 94 6.25 13.17 -6.18
C GLY A 94 5.86 11.69 -6.03
N LEU A 95 5.33 11.27 -4.87
CA LEU A 95 4.96 9.88 -4.64
C LEU A 95 3.83 9.43 -5.61
N PRO A 96 3.96 8.25 -6.25
CA PRO A 96 2.90 7.69 -7.08
C PRO A 96 1.59 7.47 -6.31
N PHE A 97 0.49 7.45 -7.06
CA PHE A 97 -0.86 7.35 -6.50
C PHE A 97 -1.03 6.12 -5.61
N GLU A 98 -0.46 4.99 -6.01
CA GLU A 98 -0.58 3.70 -5.36
C GLU A 98 0.03 3.74 -3.95
N ALA A 99 1.29 4.15 -3.84
CA ALA A 99 1.96 4.31 -2.56
C ALA A 99 1.30 5.39 -1.70
N ARG A 100 0.80 6.47 -2.31
CA ARG A 100 0.04 7.51 -1.60
C ARG A 100 -1.26 6.96 -1.02
N LEU A 101 -2.02 6.19 -1.80
CA LEU A 101 -3.26 5.59 -1.33
C LEU A 101 -2.99 4.62 -0.18
N LEU A 102 -1.97 3.76 -0.30
CA LEU A 102 -1.56 2.86 0.77
C LEU A 102 -1.21 3.63 2.05
N TYR A 103 -0.40 4.68 1.94
CA TYR A 103 -0.04 5.53 3.08
C TYR A 103 -1.29 6.05 3.78
N HIS A 104 -2.19 6.66 3.01
CA HIS A 104 -3.43 7.23 3.49
C HIS A 104 -4.36 6.20 4.15
N CYS A 105 -4.49 5.00 3.58
CA CYS A 105 -5.23 3.90 4.19
C CYS A 105 -4.65 3.47 5.55
N ASN A 106 -3.32 3.50 5.73
CA ASN A 106 -2.67 3.13 6.99
C ASN A 106 -2.67 4.24 8.05
N GLN A 107 -2.85 5.50 7.66
CA GLN A 107 -3.02 6.59 8.64
C GLN A 107 -4.41 6.59 9.30
N GLN A 108 -5.33 5.74 8.82
CA GLN A 108 -6.68 5.68 9.37
C GLN A 108 -6.69 5.04 10.76
N GLY A 109 -7.43 5.65 11.69
CA GLY A 109 -7.55 5.19 13.07
C GLY A 109 -8.83 4.41 13.37
N GLY A 110 -8.84 3.74 14.53
CA GLY A 110 -10.04 3.10 15.08
C GLY A 110 -10.62 2.02 14.17
N ARG A 111 -11.91 2.13 13.84
CA ARG A 111 -12.60 1.17 12.97
C ARG A 111 -12.19 1.29 11.50
N GLN A 112 -11.29 2.18 11.09
CA GLN A 112 -10.92 2.31 9.67
C GLN A 112 -9.59 1.65 9.31
N THR A 113 -8.93 0.95 10.27
CA THR A 113 -7.63 0.30 10.07
C THR A 113 -7.69 -0.99 9.25
N HIS A 114 -8.87 -1.36 8.73
CA HIS A 114 -9.13 -2.67 8.12
C HIS A 114 -8.18 -2.99 6.97
N PHE A 115 -7.90 -1.99 6.11
CA PHE A 115 -7.08 -2.19 4.93
C PHE A 115 -5.65 -2.68 5.30
N ALA A 116 -5.04 -2.05 6.31
CA ALA A 116 -3.76 -2.45 6.87
C ALA A 116 -3.81 -3.86 7.52
N ALA A 117 -4.91 -4.13 8.22
CA ALA A 117 -5.09 -5.33 9.01
C ALA A 117 -5.24 -6.58 8.15
N VAL A 118 -5.89 -6.49 6.98
CA VAL A 118 -6.06 -7.65 6.10
C VAL A 118 -4.71 -8.13 5.55
N TYR A 119 -3.89 -7.24 4.98
CA TYR A 119 -2.60 -7.66 4.44
C TYR A 119 -1.68 -8.24 5.54
N ARG A 120 -1.73 -7.65 6.75
CA ARG A 120 -1.04 -8.20 7.92
C ARG A 120 -1.57 -9.59 8.31
N ALA A 121 -2.89 -9.80 8.28
CA ALA A 121 -3.50 -11.09 8.59
C ALA A 121 -3.02 -12.19 7.66
N LEU A 122 -2.84 -11.89 6.37
CA LEU A 122 -2.30 -12.89 5.42
C LEU A 122 -0.83 -13.19 5.66
N LEU A 123 -0.01 -12.17 5.97
CA LEU A 123 1.41 -12.38 6.29
C LEU A 123 1.61 -13.19 7.58
N ASN A 124 0.65 -13.14 8.52
CA ASN A 124 0.70 -13.95 9.74
C ASN A 124 0.58 -15.47 9.48
N GLU A 125 0.17 -15.90 8.27
CA GLU A 125 0.22 -17.31 7.89
C GLU A 125 1.68 -17.81 7.71
N GLY A 126 2.65 -16.89 7.57
CA GLY A 126 4.08 -17.19 7.48
C GLY A 126 4.52 -17.84 6.16
N SER A 127 3.61 -17.99 5.20
CA SER A 127 3.85 -18.56 3.88
C SER A 127 3.91 -17.47 2.80
N ARG A 128 4.59 -17.78 1.69
CA ARG A 128 4.65 -16.88 0.51
C ARG A 128 3.31 -16.74 -0.19
N THR A 129 2.55 -17.82 -0.17
CA THR A 129 1.23 -17.94 -0.77
C THR A 129 0.22 -18.31 0.30
N VAL A 130 -1.00 -17.82 0.13
CA VAL A 130 -2.16 -18.22 0.92
C VAL A 130 -3.22 -18.75 -0.03
N ASN A 131 -4.01 -19.71 0.43
CA ASN A 131 -5.11 -20.23 -0.38
C ASN A 131 -6.15 -19.13 -0.64
N GLY A 132 -6.48 -18.92 -1.91
CA GLY A 132 -7.35 -17.84 -2.39
C GLY A 132 -8.85 -18.09 -2.20
N ASP A 133 -9.25 -19.28 -1.74
CA ASP A 133 -10.65 -19.61 -1.45
C ASP A 133 -11.24 -18.65 -0.41
N ARG A 134 -12.44 -18.15 -0.71
CA ARG A 134 -13.05 -17.10 0.11
C ARG A 134 -13.44 -17.57 1.50
N ASP A 135 -13.76 -18.86 1.69
CA ASP A 135 -14.02 -19.40 3.02
C ASP A 135 -12.72 -19.48 3.86
N ASN A 136 -11.60 -19.83 3.23
CA ASN A 136 -10.28 -19.81 3.86
C ASN A 136 -9.86 -18.38 4.24
N LEU A 137 -9.93 -17.43 3.31
CA LEU A 137 -9.62 -16.02 3.58
C LEU A 137 -10.51 -15.46 4.69
N ARG A 138 -11.82 -15.76 4.66
CA ARG A 138 -12.74 -15.35 5.73
C ARG A 138 -12.35 -15.93 7.09
N THR A 139 -11.85 -17.16 7.12
CA THR A 139 -11.39 -17.83 8.34
C THR A 139 -10.13 -17.14 8.90
N ILE A 140 -9.14 -16.85 8.06
CA ILE A 140 -7.94 -16.11 8.43
C ILE A 140 -8.33 -14.74 8.99
N LEU A 141 -9.15 -13.99 8.25
CA LEU A 141 -9.59 -12.65 8.64
C LEU A 141 -10.34 -12.63 9.97
N LYS A 142 -11.23 -13.59 10.22
CA LYS A 142 -11.94 -13.69 11.51
C LYS A 142 -11.02 -14.05 12.68
N ARG A 143 -9.93 -14.78 12.43
CA ARG A 143 -8.94 -15.14 13.45
C ARG A 143 -8.04 -13.96 13.80
N GLU A 144 -7.59 -13.23 12.77
CA GLU A 144 -6.56 -12.19 12.90
C GLU A 144 -7.14 -10.78 13.14
N THR A 145 -8.45 -10.58 12.94
CA THR A 145 -9.11 -9.27 13.11
C THR A 145 -10.29 -9.34 14.06
N ASP A 146 -10.43 -8.33 14.91
CA ASP A 146 -11.53 -8.20 15.88
C ASP A 146 -12.45 -7.05 15.45
N TYR A 147 -13.29 -7.31 14.45
CA TYR A 147 -14.22 -6.32 13.91
C TYR A 147 -15.67 -6.74 14.09
N ASP A 148 -16.51 -5.77 14.47
CA ASP A 148 -17.96 -5.92 14.66
C ASP A 148 -18.75 -5.98 13.33
N PHE A 149 -18.16 -6.57 12.28
CA PHE A 149 -18.84 -6.80 11.01
C PHE A 149 -18.45 -8.15 10.43
N SER A 150 -19.34 -8.70 9.59
CA SER A 150 -19.05 -9.93 8.86
C SER A 150 -18.23 -9.65 7.60
N TRP A 151 -17.12 -10.37 7.46
CA TRP A 151 -16.39 -10.53 6.20
C TRP A 151 -17.26 -11.31 5.20
N THR A 152 -17.82 -10.60 4.22
CA THR A 152 -18.55 -11.19 3.08
C THR A 152 -17.62 -11.33 1.88
N ASP A 153 -18.02 -12.11 0.89
CA ASP A 153 -17.20 -12.35 -0.29
C ASP A 153 -16.93 -11.03 -1.04
N GLU A 154 -17.92 -10.14 -1.14
CA GLU A 154 -17.76 -8.84 -1.80
C GLU A 154 -16.74 -7.94 -1.09
N LYS A 155 -16.63 -8.04 0.24
CA LYS A 155 -15.63 -7.28 1.01
C LYS A 155 -14.22 -7.84 0.81
N ILE A 156 -14.12 -9.17 0.74
CA ILE A 156 -12.86 -9.86 0.48
C ILE A 156 -12.41 -9.55 -0.95
N ASP A 157 -13.28 -9.72 -1.93
CA ASP A 157 -13.00 -9.45 -3.35
C ASP A 157 -12.57 -8.00 -3.58
N MET A 158 -13.26 -7.03 -2.97
CA MET A 158 -12.85 -5.63 -3.05
C MET A 158 -11.42 -5.44 -2.51
N TRP A 159 -11.10 -6.02 -1.35
CA TRP A 159 -9.78 -5.89 -0.76
C TRP A 159 -8.69 -6.60 -1.60
N VAL A 160 -8.95 -7.82 -2.06
CA VAL A 160 -8.02 -8.59 -2.89
C VAL A 160 -7.73 -7.81 -4.17
N THR A 161 -8.78 -7.39 -4.88
CA THR A 161 -8.67 -6.60 -6.11
C THR A 161 -7.90 -5.30 -5.89
N LEU A 162 -8.22 -4.56 -4.83
CA LEU A 162 -7.53 -3.30 -4.53
C LEU A 162 -6.05 -3.54 -4.19
N SER A 163 -5.73 -4.58 -3.42
CA SER A 163 -4.35 -4.91 -3.05
C SER A 163 -3.53 -5.39 -4.24
N GLU A 164 -4.14 -6.18 -5.12
CA GLU A 164 -3.51 -6.60 -6.38
C GLU A 164 -3.23 -5.39 -7.27
N GLN A 165 -4.22 -4.51 -7.48
CA GLN A 165 -4.06 -3.33 -8.33
C GLN A 165 -3.05 -2.33 -7.78
N LEU A 166 -2.90 -2.23 -6.45
CA LEU A 166 -1.86 -1.42 -5.81
C LEU A 166 -0.48 -2.10 -5.83
N GLY A 167 -0.43 -3.37 -6.27
CA GLY A 167 0.80 -4.13 -6.40
C GLY A 167 1.34 -4.67 -5.08
N LEU A 168 0.48 -5.04 -4.13
CA LEU A 168 0.86 -5.71 -2.88
C LEU A 168 0.85 -7.24 -2.97
N ILE A 169 -0.03 -7.77 -3.81
CA ILE A 169 -0.26 -9.21 -4.00
C ILE A 169 -0.42 -9.52 -5.49
N ILE A 170 -0.37 -10.80 -5.82
CA ILE A 170 -0.74 -11.35 -7.12
C ILE A 170 -1.81 -12.41 -6.87
N GLU A 171 -3.00 -12.26 -7.44
CA GLU A 171 -4.06 -13.28 -7.36
C GLU A 171 -3.92 -14.25 -8.54
N SER A 172 -4.06 -15.54 -8.24
CA SER A 172 -4.15 -16.63 -9.22
C SER A 172 -5.44 -17.41 -8.98
N GLU A 173 -5.73 -18.42 -9.81
CA GLU A 173 -6.97 -19.19 -9.72
C GLU A 173 -7.20 -19.80 -8.33
N ASP A 174 -6.14 -20.34 -7.71
CA ASP A 174 -6.23 -21.05 -6.44
C ASP A 174 -5.55 -20.32 -5.26
N ASP A 175 -4.59 -19.44 -5.54
CA ASP A 175 -3.68 -18.88 -4.53
C ASP A 175 -3.51 -17.36 -4.66
N ILE A 176 -3.24 -16.73 -3.52
CA ILE A 176 -2.76 -15.34 -3.42
C ILE A 176 -1.29 -15.35 -3.05
N THR A 177 -0.44 -14.76 -3.88
CA THR A 177 1.00 -14.59 -3.60
C THR A 177 1.25 -13.23 -2.95
N LEU A 178 1.91 -13.20 -1.80
CA LEU A 178 2.17 -12.00 -1.00
C LEU A 178 3.43 -11.24 -1.47
N SER A 179 3.46 -10.82 -2.73
CA SER A 179 4.66 -10.22 -3.35
C SER A 179 4.40 -8.79 -3.79
N PRO A 180 4.83 -7.78 -3.00
CA PRO A 180 4.80 -6.40 -3.45
C PRO A 180 5.62 -6.23 -4.73
N CYS A 181 5.08 -5.53 -5.72
CA CYS A 181 5.81 -5.23 -6.94
C CYS A 181 7.06 -4.38 -6.63
N ARG A 182 8.09 -4.51 -7.47
CA ARG A 182 9.39 -3.87 -7.21
C ARG A 182 9.31 -2.34 -7.26
N ALA A 183 8.45 -1.77 -8.09
CA ALA A 183 8.18 -0.32 -8.06
C ALA A 183 7.62 0.12 -6.70
N LEU A 184 6.62 -0.60 -6.15
CA LEU A 184 6.08 -0.28 -4.84
C LEU A 184 7.13 -0.40 -3.73
N MET A 185 7.92 -1.48 -3.72
CA MET A 185 8.98 -1.65 -2.72
C MET A 185 10.06 -0.58 -2.86
N HIS A 186 10.48 -0.24 -4.09
CA HIS A 186 11.42 0.83 -4.36
C HIS A 186 10.90 2.17 -3.82
N ASP A 187 9.67 2.55 -4.15
CA ASP A 187 9.09 3.82 -3.72
C ASP A 187 8.87 3.87 -2.22
N ALA A 188 8.52 2.75 -1.60
CA ALA A 188 8.43 2.61 -0.15
C ALA A 188 9.79 2.84 0.52
N LEU A 189 10.87 2.29 -0.06
CA LEU A 189 12.24 2.46 0.42
C LEU A 189 12.72 3.91 0.23
N VAL A 190 12.52 4.51 -0.94
CA VAL A 190 12.88 5.91 -1.20
C VAL A 190 12.17 6.84 -0.22
N LEU A 191 10.88 6.60 0.03
CA LEU A 191 10.08 7.44 0.91
C LEU A 191 10.49 7.34 2.39
N ALA A 192 10.99 6.18 2.82
CA ALA A 192 11.27 5.92 4.22
C ALA A 192 12.46 6.74 4.75
N PRO A 193 12.40 7.28 5.98
CA PRO A 193 13.48 8.07 6.55
C PRO A 193 14.71 7.19 6.86
N MET A 194 15.83 7.51 6.23
CA MET A 194 17.07 6.71 6.27
C MET A 194 17.99 7.00 7.47
N SER A 195 17.66 8.02 8.28
CA SER A 195 18.41 8.45 9.47
C SER A 195 17.48 8.98 10.57
N SER A 196 17.99 9.03 11.81
CA SER A 196 17.25 9.44 13.02
C SER A 196 16.59 10.83 12.94
N ASP A 197 17.19 11.74 12.19
CA ASP A 197 16.79 13.13 11.94
C ASP A 197 16.08 13.34 10.59
N GLY A 198 16.01 12.30 9.76
CA GLY A 198 15.36 12.33 8.45
C GLY A 198 13.83 12.36 8.56
N ASN A 199 13.21 13.25 7.77
CA ASN A 199 11.77 13.20 7.49
C ASN A 199 11.52 12.35 6.22
N PRO A 200 10.34 11.72 6.08
CA PRO A 200 9.96 11.07 4.82
C PRO A 200 10.07 12.06 3.67
N ASN A 201 10.74 11.66 2.59
CA ASN A 201 10.92 12.48 1.40
C ASN A 201 11.02 11.59 0.16
N TYR A 202 10.45 12.02 -0.95
CA TYR A 202 10.53 11.33 -2.24
C TYR A 202 11.42 12.10 -3.26
N ASP A 203 12.06 13.20 -2.86
CA ASP A 203 12.89 14.01 -3.75
C ASP A 203 14.28 13.36 -4.04
N ASP A 204 14.78 12.50 -3.16
CA ASP A 204 16.07 11.81 -3.30
C ASP A 204 15.88 10.33 -3.65
N VAL A 205 15.80 10.04 -4.95
CA VAL A 205 15.58 8.69 -5.49
C VAL A 205 16.75 7.73 -5.19
N THR A 206 17.92 8.27 -4.82
CA THR A 206 19.10 7.47 -4.49
C THR A 206 19.49 7.65 -3.03
N THR A 207 19.88 6.57 -2.37
CA THR A 207 20.37 6.59 -0.99
C THR A 207 21.64 5.77 -0.88
N LYS A 208 22.63 6.24 -0.11
CA LYS A 208 23.83 5.46 0.22
C LYS A 208 23.88 5.17 1.71
N ASN A 209 24.06 3.89 2.06
CA ASN A 209 24.26 3.43 3.43
C ASN A 209 23.18 3.86 4.45
N GLY A 210 21.91 3.91 4.02
CA GLY A 210 20.76 4.17 4.89
C GLY A 210 20.56 3.07 5.95
N GLU A 211 19.88 3.41 7.05
CA GLU A 211 19.56 2.48 8.13
C GLU A 211 18.43 1.52 7.72
N PHE A 212 18.79 0.28 7.37
CA PHE A 212 17.84 -0.67 6.79
C PHE A 212 16.67 -1.00 7.73
N ARG A 213 16.96 -1.24 9.01
CA ARG A 213 15.93 -1.49 10.03
C ARG A 213 14.93 -0.33 10.11
N ARG A 214 15.42 0.90 10.11
CA ARG A 214 14.59 2.09 10.24
C ARG A 214 13.67 2.26 9.03
N ALA A 215 14.19 2.04 7.83
CA ALA A 215 13.39 2.07 6.61
C ALA A 215 12.26 1.04 6.67
N LEU A 216 12.57 -0.21 7.02
CA LEU A 216 11.56 -1.28 7.14
C LEU A 216 10.56 -1.03 8.27
N ASP A 217 11.00 -0.53 9.43
CA ASP A 217 10.10 -0.15 10.53
C ASP A 217 9.10 0.92 10.06
N TRP A 218 9.58 1.93 9.31
CA TRP A 218 8.71 2.96 8.78
C TRP A 218 7.72 2.41 7.73
N ILE A 219 8.18 1.58 6.80
CA ILE A 219 7.32 0.93 5.79
C ILE A 219 6.26 0.06 6.47
N ASN A 220 6.65 -0.74 7.45
CA ASN A 220 5.76 -1.60 8.23
C ASN A 220 4.62 -0.82 8.89
N ASP A 221 4.95 0.35 9.42
CA ASP A 221 4.02 1.16 10.22
C ASP A 221 3.18 2.10 9.35
N ASN A 222 3.60 2.40 8.11
CA ASN A 222 2.98 3.44 7.28
C ASN A 222 2.47 2.97 5.91
N LEU A 223 2.93 1.85 5.36
CA LEU A 223 2.59 1.43 3.98
C LEU A 223 2.06 0.00 3.89
N PHE A 224 2.83 -0.98 4.34
CA PHE A 224 2.42 -2.37 4.37
C PHE A 224 3.35 -3.17 5.28
N SER A 225 2.83 -4.23 5.88
CA SER A 225 3.60 -5.07 6.79
C SER A 225 4.76 -5.74 6.04
N VAL A 226 5.96 -5.74 6.64
CA VAL A 226 7.17 -6.33 6.02
C VAL A 226 7.82 -7.42 6.86
N TYR A 227 7.45 -7.50 8.14
CA TYR A 227 8.05 -8.43 9.09
C TYR A 227 7.17 -9.66 9.31
N GLU A 228 7.82 -10.81 9.47
CA GLU A 228 7.24 -12.01 10.07
C GLU A 228 7.29 -11.89 11.61
N GLU A 229 8.43 -11.46 12.16
CA GLU A 229 8.62 -11.27 13.60
C GLU A 229 9.33 -9.93 13.84
N ARG A 230 8.70 -9.01 14.59
CA ARG A 230 9.32 -7.71 14.92
C ARG A 230 10.05 -7.70 16.26
N ALA A 231 9.73 -8.62 17.17
CA ALA A 231 10.32 -8.67 18.50
C ALA A 231 11.79 -9.16 18.47
N GLY A 232 12.63 -8.61 19.36
CA GLY A 232 14.04 -8.97 19.42
C GLY A 232 14.83 -8.46 18.21
N THR A 233 15.45 -9.38 17.47
CA THR A 233 16.07 -9.09 16.16
C THR A 233 15.01 -9.29 15.07
N PRO A 234 14.52 -8.23 14.41
CA PRO A 234 13.42 -8.35 13.45
C PRO A 234 13.75 -9.30 12.29
N ARG A 235 12.73 -10.00 11.80
CA ARG A 235 12.80 -10.94 10.68
C ARG A 235 11.87 -10.51 9.58
N VAL A 236 12.42 -10.32 8.38
CA VAL A 236 11.64 -10.00 7.18
C VAL A 236 10.82 -11.21 6.79
N HIS A 237 9.56 -10.98 6.40
CA HIS A 237 8.70 -12.05 5.90
C HIS A 237 9.27 -12.67 4.61
N PRO A 238 9.20 -14.01 4.41
CA PRO A 238 9.77 -14.69 3.25
C PRO A 238 9.41 -14.06 1.90
N ALA A 239 8.14 -13.68 1.71
CA ALA A 239 7.68 -13.09 0.46
C ALA A 239 8.30 -11.70 0.19
N ILE A 240 8.53 -10.91 1.25
CA ILE A 240 9.20 -9.61 1.17
C ILE A 240 10.71 -9.81 0.93
N ALA A 241 11.29 -10.83 1.54
CA ALA A 241 12.68 -11.20 1.34
C ALA A 241 12.97 -11.61 -0.11
N ASP A 242 12.04 -12.31 -0.78
CA ASP A 242 12.16 -12.64 -2.21
C ASP A 242 12.22 -11.36 -3.06
N VAL A 243 11.35 -10.37 -2.80
CA VAL A 243 11.33 -9.09 -3.51
C VAL A 243 12.65 -8.33 -3.32
N LEU A 244 13.13 -8.23 -2.07
CA LEU A 244 14.40 -7.56 -1.77
C LEU A 244 15.60 -8.24 -2.42
N ARG A 245 15.65 -9.58 -2.44
CA ARG A 245 16.71 -10.33 -3.12
C ARG A 245 16.70 -10.07 -4.63
N ASN A 246 15.53 -10.16 -5.26
CA ASN A 246 15.41 -9.86 -6.68
C ASN A 246 15.86 -8.42 -7.01
N MET A 247 15.49 -7.44 -6.17
CA MET A 247 15.94 -6.06 -6.35
C MET A 247 17.46 -5.90 -6.15
N GLU A 248 18.07 -6.67 -5.26
CA GLU A 248 19.53 -6.69 -5.09
C GLU A 248 20.24 -7.33 -6.28
N ASP A 249 19.70 -8.44 -6.80
CA ASP A 249 20.22 -9.15 -7.98
C ASP A 249 20.14 -8.27 -9.25
N ASP A 250 19.08 -7.46 -9.37
CA ASP A 250 18.90 -6.47 -10.44
C ASP A 250 19.74 -5.19 -10.24
N GLY A 251 20.44 -5.05 -9.10
CA GLY A 251 21.24 -3.87 -8.78
C GLY A 251 20.43 -2.60 -8.44
N VAL A 252 19.13 -2.75 -8.15
CA VAL A 252 18.22 -1.66 -7.71
C VAL A 252 18.48 -1.26 -6.26
N ILE A 253 18.88 -2.23 -5.43
CA ILE A 253 19.35 -2.00 -4.06
C ILE A 253 20.68 -2.72 -3.81
N SER A 254 21.35 -2.38 -2.71
CA SER A 254 22.45 -3.19 -2.17
C SER A 254 22.37 -3.26 -0.65
N LEU A 255 22.41 -4.48 -0.11
CA LEU A 255 22.26 -4.74 1.31
C LEU A 255 23.61 -5.08 1.92
N SER A 256 23.94 -4.49 3.07
CA SER A 256 25.21 -4.77 3.75
C SER A 256 25.08 -4.81 5.27
N SER A 257 26.08 -5.40 5.91
CA SER A 257 26.11 -5.61 7.36
C SER A 257 27.44 -5.15 7.96
N PRO A 258 27.77 -3.85 7.89
CA PRO A 258 28.95 -3.33 8.58
C PRO A 258 28.75 -3.42 10.10
N GLY A 259 29.29 -4.48 10.71
CA GLY A 259 29.77 -4.59 12.10
C GLY A 259 28.84 -4.31 13.29
N ASP A 260 27.67 -3.72 13.11
CA ASP A 260 26.77 -3.33 14.20
C ASP A 260 25.57 -4.29 14.30
N SER A 261 25.67 -5.27 15.20
CA SER A 261 24.61 -6.26 15.42
C SER A 261 23.34 -5.70 16.06
N GLN A 262 23.35 -4.49 16.64
CA GLN A 262 22.19 -3.97 17.38
C GLN A 262 21.02 -3.54 16.48
N ASN A 263 21.34 -3.13 15.25
CA ASN A 263 20.35 -2.68 14.25
C ASN A 263 20.14 -3.70 13.12
N ALA A 264 20.59 -4.93 13.32
CA ALA A 264 20.45 -5.98 12.33
C ALA A 264 18.99 -6.38 12.14
N VAL A 265 18.62 -6.60 10.88
CA VAL A 265 17.40 -7.27 10.45
C VAL A 265 17.81 -8.56 9.77
N LYS A 266 17.07 -9.64 10.04
CA LYS A 266 17.30 -10.95 9.46
C LYS A 266 16.48 -11.14 8.20
N ILE A 267 17.16 -11.49 7.11
CA ILE A 267 16.55 -11.89 5.86
C ILE A 267 16.61 -13.43 5.76
N PRO A 268 15.46 -14.13 5.65
CA PRO A 268 15.44 -15.58 5.48
C PRO A 268 16.05 -16.00 4.13
N PRO A 269 16.60 -17.23 4.05
CA PRO A 269 17.09 -17.78 2.79
C PRO A 269 15.94 -18.00 1.80
N GLU A 270 16.30 -18.21 0.53
CA GLU A 270 15.33 -18.55 -0.52
C GLU A 270 14.60 -19.87 -0.23
N ASN A 271 15.37 -20.91 0.10
CA ASN A 271 14.81 -22.19 0.51
C ASN A 271 14.44 -22.15 2.01
N LEU A 272 13.15 -22.10 2.32
CA LEU A 272 12.68 -22.04 3.72
C LEU A 272 12.98 -23.33 4.51
N ASN A 273 13.24 -24.46 3.84
CA ASN A 273 13.71 -25.67 4.54
C ASN A 273 15.11 -25.47 5.16
N GLU A 274 15.86 -24.50 4.68
CA GLU A 274 17.17 -24.10 5.20
C GLU A 274 17.08 -22.95 6.21
N ASP A 275 15.86 -22.48 6.52
CA ASP A 275 15.63 -21.39 7.45
C ASP A 275 15.78 -21.84 8.92
N VAL A 276 17.02 -22.20 9.26
CA VAL A 276 17.45 -22.54 10.61
C VAL A 276 18.21 -21.38 11.24
N ARG A 277 18.23 -21.36 12.58
CA ARG A 277 18.92 -20.34 13.38
C ARG A 277 20.43 -20.34 13.06
N GLY A 278 20.84 -19.49 12.11
CA GLY A 278 22.23 -19.36 11.64
C GLY A 278 22.38 -19.13 10.14
N ASN A 279 21.39 -19.50 9.33
CA ASN A 279 21.42 -19.35 7.87
C ASN A 279 20.75 -18.07 7.35
N ARG A 280 20.23 -17.24 8.26
CA ARG A 280 19.64 -15.95 7.90
C ARG A 280 20.74 -14.91 7.72
N ARG A 281 20.60 -14.07 6.70
CA ARG A 281 21.51 -12.95 6.45
C ARG A 281 21.16 -11.79 7.37
N ASP A 282 22.10 -11.37 8.21
CA ASP A 282 21.97 -10.13 8.97
C ASP A 282 22.26 -8.93 8.04
N VAL A 283 21.38 -7.94 8.04
CA VAL A 283 21.50 -6.70 7.25
C VAL A 283 21.28 -5.49 8.14
N THR A 284 22.15 -4.50 8.05
CA THR A 284 22.08 -3.26 8.84
C THR A 284 21.98 -2.02 7.97
N ARG A 285 22.47 -2.09 6.72
CA ARG A 285 22.53 -0.97 5.78
C ARG A 285 21.93 -1.32 4.43
N ILE A 286 21.33 -0.31 3.80
CA ILE A 286 20.83 -0.35 2.43
C ILE A 286 21.40 0.82 1.62
N SER A 287 21.72 0.56 0.36
CA SER A 287 21.84 1.62 -0.66
C SER A 287 20.77 1.40 -1.72
N ILE A 288 20.18 2.48 -2.21
CA ILE A 288 19.15 2.50 -3.25
C ILE A 288 19.75 3.19 -4.45
N GLN A 289 19.71 2.52 -5.60
CA GLN A 289 20.27 3.00 -6.86
C GLN A 289 19.20 3.69 -7.70
N SER A 290 18.65 3.00 -8.70
CA SER A 290 17.68 3.55 -9.64
C SER A 290 16.36 2.82 -9.53
N HIS A 291 15.28 3.53 -9.86
CA HIS A 291 13.96 2.94 -9.98
C HIS A 291 14.00 1.74 -10.97
N PRO A 292 13.29 0.63 -10.70
CA PRO A 292 13.21 -0.47 -11.66
C PRO A 292 12.52 0.02 -12.94
N ASP A 293 13.16 -0.15 -14.09
CA ASP A 293 12.65 0.34 -15.38
C ASP A 293 11.91 -0.74 -16.19
N GLU A 294 12.00 -2.01 -15.79
CA GLU A 294 11.30 -3.08 -16.52
C GLU A 294 9.79 -2.97 -16.35
N THR A 295 9.05 -3.17 -17.44
CA THR A 295 7.59 -3.10 -17.45
C THR A 295 6.96 -4.06 -16.44
N ALA A 296 7.52 -5.27 -16.31
CA ALA A 296 7.05 -6.29 -15.37
C ALA A 296 7.16 -5.87 -13.90
N TYR A 297 7.98 -4.85 -13.60
CA TYR A 297 8.25 -4.36 -12.25
C TYR A 297 7.43 -3.12 -11.90
N GLN A 298 6.79 -2.50 -12.89
CA GLN A 298 5.93 -1.34 -12.70
C GLN A 298 4.65 -1.67 -11.94
N TYR A 299 4.01 -0.64 -11.39
CA TYR A 299 2.67 -0.74 -10.82
C TYR A 299 1.69 -1.38 -11.81
N PRO A 300 0.83 -2.31 -11.35
CA PRO A 300 -0.17 -2.95 -12.21
C PRO A 300 -1.05 -1.93 -12.95
N LEU A 301 -1.47 -0.86 -12.29
CA LEU A 301 -2.24 0.23 -12.92
C LEU A 301 -1.51 0.97 -14.04
N THR A 302 -0.18 0.96 -14.06
CA THR A 302 0.62 1.55 -15.15
C THR A 302 0.72 0.60 -16.34
N GLN A 303 0.69 -0.71 -16.10
CA GLN A 303 0.68 -1.73 -17.15
C GLN A 303 -0.64 -1.73 -17.94
N PHE A 304 -1.78 -1.52 -17.27
CA PHE A 304 -3.08 -1.39 -17.94
C PHE A 304 -3.18 -0.17 -18.87
N LEU A 305 -2.39 0.89 -18.63
CA LEU A 305 -2.37 2.11 -19.43
C LEU A 305 -1.40 2.06 -20.61
N THR A 306 -0.48 1.09 -20.65
CA THR A 306 0.50 0.92 -21.74
C THR A 306 0.05 -0.08 -22.82
N GLN A 307 -1.08 -0.77 -22.60
CA GLN A 307 -1.70 -1.70 -23.56
C GLN A 307 -2.94 -1.13 -24.28
N GLN A 308 -3.22 0.18 -24.14
CA GLN A 308 -4.24 0.91 -24.91
C GLN A 308 -3.59 1.77 -26.00
#